data_AF-A0AAU2KQ08-F1
#
_entry.id   AF-A0AAU2KQ08-F1
#
_cell.length_a   1.000
_cell.length_b   1.000
_cell.length_c   1.000
_cell.angle_alpha   90.00
_cell.angle_beta   90.00
_cell.angle_gamma   90.00
#
_symmetry.space_group_name_H-M   'P 1'
#
loop_
_entity.id
_entity.type
_entity.pdbx_description
1 polymer ?
#
loop_
_entity_poly.entity_id
_entity_poly.type
_entity_poly.pdbx_seq_one_letter_code
_entity_poly.pdbx_strand_id
1 'polypeptide(L)' 'MNNLLFPSAHQAVQLRRRRVDRTTDRISIKTVYAVTSLTAGQATPAQLATSIRDHWKIEALHHVRDVTFAEDAS' A
#
# COMPACT_ATOMS: atom_id res chain seq x y z
N MET A 1 -25.54 -18.87 2.29
CA MET A 1 -25.37 -17.87 1.22
C MET A 1 -24.14 -17.03 1.53
N ASN A 2 -23.15 -17.11 0.64
CA ASN A 2 -21.92 -16.33 0.46
C ASN A 2 -21.46 -15.40 1.60
N ASN A 3 -20.61 -15.89 2.50
CA ASN A 3 -19.76 -15.05 3.33
C ASN A 3 -18.46 -14.74 2.56
N LEU A 4 -18.50 -13.74 1.67
CA LEU A 4 -17.27 -13.21 1.07
C LEU A 4 -16.46 -12.56 2.20
N LEU A 5 -15.17 -12.92 2.33
CA LEU A 5 -14.27 -12.43 3.41
C LEU A 5 -14.15 -10.89 3.48
N PHE A 6 -14.63 -10.18 2.46
CA PHE A 6 -14.62 -8.72 2.37
C PHE A 6 -15.99 -8.22 1.87
N PRO A 7 -17.00 -8.10 2.76
CA PRO A 7 -18.40 -7.83 2.39
C PRO A 7 -18.64 -6.50 1.64
N SER A 8 -17.67 -5.59 1.69
CA SER A 8 -17.76 -4.26 1.06
C SER A 8 -16.73 -4.05 -0.05
N ALA A 9 -15.99 -5.08 -0.45
CA ALA A 9 -15.06 -4.97 -1.56
C ALA A 9 -15.85 -4.93 -2.89
N HIS A 10 -15.70 -3.83 -3.62
CA HIS A 10 -16.27 -3.67 -4.96
C HIS A 10 -15.25 -4.01 -6.06
N GLN A 11 -13.96 -3.96 -5.75
CA GLN A 11 -12.88 -4.26 -6.70
C GLN A 11 -11.69 -4.97 -6.05
N ALA A 12 -11.06 -5.83 -6.84
CA ALA A 12 -9.71 -6.33 -6.60
C ALA A 12 -8.73 -5.62 -7.54
N VAL A 13 -7.56 -5.28 -7.01
CA VAL A 13 -6.49 -4.57 -7.71
C VAL A 13 -5.24 -5.44 -7.71
N GLN A 14 -4.64 -5.65 -8.87
CA GLN A 14 -3.29 -6.19 -9.00
C GLN A 14 -2.33 -5.06 -9.40
N LEU A 15 -1.39 -4.74 -8.51
CA LEU A 15 -0.35 -3.76 -8.77
C LEU A 15 0.98 -4.47 -9.02
N ARG A 16 1.56 -4.28 -10.21
CA ARG A 16 2.93 -4.72 -10.52
C ARG A 16 3.89 -3.55 -10.36
N ARG A 17 4.74 -3.61 -9.32
CA ARG A 17 5.74 -2.59 -9.02
C ARG A 17 7.12 -3.05 -9.47
N ARG A 18 7.75 -2.30 -10.38
CA ARG A 18 9.17 -2.41 -10.69
C ARG A 18 9.96 -1.44 -9.80
N ARG A 19 10.98 -1.93 -9.12
CA ARG A 19 11.93 -1.12 -8.34
C ARG A 19 13.34 -1.38 -8.86
N VAL A 20 14.09 -0.29 -9.04
CA VAL A 20 15.53 -0.35 -9.29
C VAL A 20 16.24 0.01 -7.99
N ASP A 21 17.10 -0.88 -7.53
CA ASP A 21 18.08 -0.54 -6.51
C ASP A 21 19.13 0.38 -7.14
N ARG A 22 19.31 1.59 -6.62
CA ARG A 22 20.22 2.58 -7.21
C ARG A 22 21.69 2.33 -6.89
N THR A 23 21.98 1.49 -5.91
CA THR A 23 23.35 1.17 -5.50
C THR A 23 23.86 -0.05 -6.25
N THR A 24 22.99 -1.02 -6.53
CA THR A 24 23.37 -2.28 -7.17
C THR A 24 22.81 -2.48 -8.58
N ASP A 25 22.06 -1.50 -9.11
CA ASP A 25 21.29 -1.57 -10.38
C ASP A 25 20.34 -2.77 -10.50
N ARG A 26 20.02 -3.43 -9.38
CA ARG A 26 19.18 -4.62 -9.38
C ARG A 26 17.72 -4.23 -9.61
N ILE A 27 17.09 -4.89 -10.56
CA ILE A 27 15.66 -4.75 -10.82
C ILE A 27 14.91 -5.81 -10.00
N SER A 28 13.92 -5.36 -9.25
CA SER A 28 12.94 -6.24 -8.60
C SER A 28 11.54 -5.92 -9.10
N ILE A 29 10.72 -6.96 -9.27
CA ILE A 29 9.30 -6.83 -9.62
C ILE A 29 8.51 -7.48 -8.49
N LYS A 30 7.60 -6.72 -7.89
CA LYS A 30 6.67 -7.22 -6.88
C LYS A 30 5.24 -7.07 -7.39
N THR A 31 4.44 -8.12 -7.19
CA THR A 31 2.99 -8.08 -7.40
C THR A 31 2.31 -7.91 -6.05
N VAL A 32 1.49 -6.88 -5.91
CA VAL A 32 0.69 -6.60 -4.71
C VAL A 32 -0.77 -6.73 -5.09
N TYR A 33 -1.55 -7.38 -4.23
CA TYR A 33 -3.00 -7.46 -4.37
C TYR A 33 -3.65 -6.58 -3.30
N ALA A 34 -4.67 -5.83 -3.70
CA ALA A 34 -5.48 -5.02 -2.79
C ALA A 34 -6.95 -5.19 -3.13
N VAL A 35 -7.82 -4.92 -2.16
CA VAL A 35 -9.26 -4.79 -2.37
C VAL A 35 -9.70 -3.38 -1.97
N THR A 36 -10.73 -2.86 -2.62
CA THR A 36 -11.27 -1.55 -2.31
C THR A 36 -12.80 -1.54 -2.42
N SER A 37 -13.45 -0.72 -1.61
CA SER A 37 -14.87 -0.41 -1.73
C SER A 37 -15.16 0.58 -2.86
N LEU A 38 -14.13 1.19 -3.46
CA LEU A 38 -14.28 2.03 -4.63
C LEU A 38 -14.71 1.18 -5.84
N THR A 39 -15.67 1.69 -6.59
CA THR A 39 -16.07 1.17 -7.89
C THR A 39 -15.16 1.72 -9.00
N ALA A 40 -15.23 1.12 -10.20
CA ALA A 40 -14.33 1.47 -11.32
C ALA A 40 -14.42 2.93 -11.76
N GLY A 41 -15.60 3.54 -11.58
CA GLY A 41 -15.83 4.94 -11.92
C GLY A 41 -15.34 5.93 -10.86
N GLN A 42 -15.03 5.47 -9.64
CA GLN A 42 -14.65 6.35 -8.53
C GLN A 42 -13.15 6.65 -8.47
N ALA A 43 -12.31 5.76 -9.00
CA ALA A 43 -10.87 5.97 -9.03
C ALA A 43 -10.23 5.34 -10.26
N THR A 44 -9.36 6.11 -10.91
CA THR A 44 -8.50 5.62 -11.99
C THR A 44 -7.41 4.70 -11.42
N PRO A 45 -6.82 3.82 -12.25
CA PRO A 45 -5.68 3.00 -11.85
C PRO A 45 -4.50 3.82 -11.29
N ALA A 46 -4.28 5.03 -11.82
CA ALA A 46 -3.24 5.93 -11.32
C ALA A 46 -3.55 6.44 -9.90
N GLN A 47 -4.79 6.82 -9.62
CA GLN A 47 -5.22 7.25 -8.27
C GLN A 47 -5.13 6.10 -7.26
N LEU A 48 -5.51 4.89 -7.65
CA LEU A 48 -5.34 3.69 -6.82
C LEU A 48 -3.86 3.42 -6.55
N ALA A 49 -2.99 3.49 -7.57
CA ALA A 49 -1.56 3.29 -7.41
C ALA A 49 -0.90 4.34 -6.50
N THR A 50 -1.33 5.60 -6.59
CA THR A 50 -0.89 6.68 -5.69
C THR A 50 -1.34 6.40 -4.25
N SER A 51 -2.61 6.03 -4.04
CA SER A 51 -3.14 5.72 -2.71
C SER A 51 -2.38 4.55 -2.06
N ILE A 52 -2.12 3.47 -2.82
CA ILE A 52 -1.33 2.32 -2.35
C ILE A 52 0.11 2.73 -2.00
N ARG A 53 0.73 3.60 -2.80
CA ARG A 53 2.08 4.10 -2.51
C ARG A 53 2.12 4.95 -1.24
N ASP A 54 1.10 5.78 -1.06
CA ASP A 54 1.01 6.76 0.00
C ASP A 54 0.55 6.16 1.33
N HIS A 55 -0.02 4.95 1.33
CA HIS A 55 -0.47 4.26 2.54
C HIS A 55 0.61 4.19 3.65
N TRP A 56 1.87 3.95 3.27
CA TRP A 56 2.99 3.87 4.22
C TRP A 56 3.51 5.23 4.72
N LYS A 57 3.01 6.36 4.21
CA LYS A 57 3.42 7.68 4.71
C LYS A 57 3.08 7.90 6.18
N ILE A 58 2.13 7.12 6.74
CA ILE A 58 1.78 7.17 8.15
C ILE A 58 2.96 6.79 9.07
N GLU A 59 3.90 5.98 8.60
CA GLU A 59 5.08 5.60 9.39
C GLU A 59 6.00 6.78 9.72
N ALA A 60 5.92 7.87 8.96
CA ALA A 60 6.61 9.10 9.35
C ALA A 60 6.09 9.64 10.70
N LEU A 61 4.79 9.47 10.97
CA LEU A 61 4.19 9.82 12.26
C LEU A 61 4.53 8.81 13.34
N HIS A 62 4.56 7.51 13.01
CA HIS A 62 5.02 6.48 13.96
C HIS A 62 6.46 6.75 14.38
N HIS A 63 7.36 7.04 13.45
CA HIS A 63 8.74 7.38 13.76
C HIS A 63 8.87 8.56 14.74
N VAL A 64 8.10 9.65 14.52
CA VAL A 64 8.10 10.79 15.46
C VAL A 64 7.66 10.36 16.85
N ARG A 65 6.64 9.51 16.93
CA ARG A 65 6.13 8.97 18.19
C ARG A 65 7.19 8.11 18.88
N ASP A 66 7.74 7.13 18.18
CA ASP A 66 8.72 6.18 18.70
C ASP A 66 9.95 6.91 19.27
N VAL A 67 10.45 7.92 18.55
CA VAL A 67 11.58 8.76 19.00
C VAL A 67 11.21 9.63 20.20
N THR A 68 10.00 10.21 20.22
CA THR A 68 9.55 11.09 21.32
C THR A 68 9.39 10.32 22.62
N PHE A 69 8.87 9.10 22.55
CA PHE A 69 8.63 8.25 23.72
C PHE A 69 9.80 7.30 24.04
N ALA A 70 10.89 7.35 23.26
CA ALA A 70 12.03 6.46 23.38
C ALA A 70 11.62 4.96 23.37
N GLU A 71 10.59 4.62 22.60
CA GLU A 71 10.04 3.26 22.53
C GLU A 71 11.06 2.25 21.94
N ASP A 72 12.03 2.74 21.16
CA ASP A 72 13.13 1.95 20.58
C ASP A 72 14.40 1.87 21.48
N ALA A 73 14.38 2.43 22.70
CA ALA A 73 15.58 2.54 23.55
C ALA A 73 15.84 1.33 24.47
N SER A 74 15.14 0.20 24.27
CA SER A 74 15.23 -1.03 25.08
C SER A 74 16.21 -2.07 24.54
#